data_AF-U4L2K2-F1
#
_entry.id   AF-U4L2K2-F1
#
_cell.length_a   1.000
_cell.length_b   1.000
_cell.length_c   1.000
_cell.angle_alpha   90.00
_cell.angle_beta   90.00
_cell.angle_gamma   90.00
#
_symmetry.space_group_name_H-M   'P 1'
#
loop_
_entity.id
_entity.type
_entity.pdbx_description
1 polymer ?
#
loop_
_entity_poly.entity_id
_entity_poly.type
_entity_poly.pdbx_seq_one_letter_code
_entity_poly.pdbx_strand_id
1 'polypeptide(L)'
;MDEGVESWGKYGADINAWSHNDNTPLHCAAYEENVEAVRVLLEVGADINPGCKRETPLMMAIRRGYTEIEQILRDKGTLTREEAFLVESDRRRRLL
;
A
#
# COMPACT_ATOMS: atom_id res chain seq x y z
N MET A 1 -20.88 31.43 -6.42
CA MET A 1 -19.43 31.22 -6.52
C MET A 1 -19.01 30.66 -5.18
N ASP A 2 -19.13 29.33 -5.02
CA ASP A 2 -18.71 28.63 -3.82
C ASP A 2 -17.22 28.29 -3.99
N GLU A 3 -16.38 29.19 -3.53
CA GLU A 3 -14.93 29.00 -3.51
C GLU A 3 -14.54 28.38 -2.17
N GLY A 4 -13.94 27.18 -2.18
CA GLY A 4 -12.99 26.84 -1.13
C GLY A 4 -13.04 25.45 -0.48
N VAL A 5 -13.50 24.40 -1.16
CA VAL A 5 -13.28 23.01 -0.66
C VAL A 5 -11.98 22.39 -1.18
N GLU A 6 -11.17 23.11 -1.96
CA GLU A 6 -9.94 22.58 -2.54
C GLU A 6 -8.71 23.34 -2.04
N SER A 7 -8.24 23.00 -0.84
CA SER A 7 -6.89 23.39 -0.39
C SER A 7 -6.21 22.26 0.36
N TRP A 8 -5.98 21.13 -0.32
CA TRP A 8 -5.13 20.04 0.19
C TRP A 8 -3.77 19.99 -0.53
N GLY A 9 -3.34 21.12 -1.11
CA GLY A 9 -2.10 21.26 -1.86
C GLY A 9 -1.03 22.10 -1.17
N LYS A 10 -0.88 22.02 0.17
CA LYS A 10 0.14 22.86 0.83
C LYS A 10 1.57 22.31 0.69
N TYR A 11 1.72 20.99 0.49
CA TYR A 11 2.96 20.35 0.02
C TYR A 11 2.55 19.08 -0.74
N GLY A 12 2.59 19.09 -2.07
CA GLY A 12 2.18 17.96 -2.92
C GLY A 12 3.12 16.75 -2.81
N ALA A 13 3.13 16.09 -1.65
CA ALA A 13 3.82 14.83 -1.45
C ALA A 13 3.03 13.73 -2.17
N ASP A 14 3.64 13.12 -3.17
CA ASP A 14 3.08 11.94 -3.81
C ASP A 14 3.08 10.78 -2.81
N ILE A 15 1.88 10.39 -2.38
CA ILE A 15 1.65 9.32 -1.41
C ILE A 15 2.17 7.96 -1.88
N ASN A 16 2.33 7.80 -3.19
CA ASN A 16 2.81 6.60 -3.85
C ASN A 16 4.22 6.78 -4.43
N ALA A 17 4.93 7.84 -4.03
CA ALA A 17 6.29 8.10 -4.46
C ALA A 17 7.20 6.91 -4.18
N TRP A 18 8.09 6.62 -5.12
CA TRP A 18 9.09 5.57 -4.99
C TRP A 18 10.40 6.17 -4.50
N SER A 19 10.94 5.62 -3.42
CA SER A 19 12.31 5.88 -3.01
C SER A 19 13.31 5.14 -3.92
N HIS A 20 14.59 5.45 -3.77
CA HIS A 20 15.69 4.80 -4.51
C HIS A 20 15.79 3.29 -4.23
N ASN A 21 15.16 2.80 -3.15
CA ASN A 21 15.14 1.39 -2.76
C ASN A 21 13.85 0.67 -3.15
N ASP A 22 13.09 1.24 -4.09
CA ASP A 22 11.78 0.74 -4.52
C ASP A 22 10.72 0.68 -3.42
N ASN A 23 10.89 1.48 -2.35
CA ASN A 23 9.92 1.58 -1.25
C ASN A 23 9.02 2.80 -1.42
N THR A 24 7.72 2.61 -1.20
CA THR A 24 6.72 3.68 -1.03
C THR A 24 6.64 4.14 0.43
N PRO A 25 5.98 5.29 0.74
CA PRO A 25 5.70 5.68 2.11
C PRO A 25 5.06 4.58 2.96
N LEU A 26 4.18 3.75 2.37
CA LEU A 26 3.55 2.63 3.06
C LEU A 26 4.54 1.51 3.42
N HIS A 27 5.57 1.27 2.61
CA HIS A 27 6.66 0.36 2.99
C HIS A 27 7.44 0.91 4.18
N CYS A 28 7.76 2.19 4.17
CA CYS A 28 8.49 2.82 5.28
C CYS A 28 7.69 2.75 6.58
N ALA A 29 6.37 3.03 6.53
CA ALA A 29 5.51 2.92 7.70
C ALA A 29 5.41 1.47 8.25
N ALA A 30 5.29 0.48 7.36
CA ALA A 30 5.32 -0.93 7.73
C ALA A 30 6.70 -1.37 8.27
N TYR A 31 7.79 -0.81 7.74
CA TYR A 31 9.15 -1.05 8.21
C TYR A 31 9.43 -0.44 9.59
N GLU A 32 8.82 0.68 9.93
CA GLU A 32 9.07 1.36 11.22
C GLU A 32 8.06 0.95 12.31
N GLU A 33 7.20 -0.05 12.06
CA GLU A 33 6.09 -0.44 12.96
C GLU A 33 5.13 0.74 13.27
N ASN A 34 5.05 1.71 12.37
CA ASN A 34 4.27 2.92 12.60
C ASN A 34 2.82 2.71 12.16
N VAL A 35 2.04 2.11 13.06
CA VAL A 35 0.61 1.81 12.87
C VAL A 35 -0.18 3.06 12.46
N GLU A 36 0.07 4.19 13.13
CA GLU A 36 -0.67 5.43 12.85
C GLU A 36 -0.36 5.95 11.44
N ALA A 37 0.92 5.95 11.04
CA ALA A 37 1.29 6.29 9.69
C ALA A 37 0.65 5.33 8.67
N VAL A 38 0.61 4.02 8.94
CA VAL A 38 -0.09 3.06 8.06
C VAL A 38 -1.57 3.45 7.91
N ARG A 39 -2.28 3.73 9.00
CA ARG A 39 -3.70 4.12 8.94
C ARG A 39 -3.91 5.40 8.13
N VAL A 40 -3.15 6.46 8.43
CA VAL A 40 -3.24 7.74 7.73
C VAL A 40 -2.94 7.59 6.23
N LEU A 41 -1.86 6.89 5.88
CA LEU A 41 -1.48 6.64 4.49
C LEU A 41 -2.61 5.92 3.72
N LEU A 42 -3.24 4.93 4.35
CA LEU A 42 -4.38 4.22 3.76
C LEU A 42 -5.63 5.09 3.63
N GLU A 43 -5.90 5.97 4.60
CA GLU A 43 -7.03 6.91 4.56
C GLU A 43 -6.89 7.94 3.45
N VAL A 44 -5.67 8.40 3.18
CA VAL A 44 -5.40 9.35 2.08
C VAL A 44 -5.22 8.66 0.71
N GLY A 45 -5.46 7.34 0.63
CA GLY A 45 -5.48 6.60 -0.63
C GLY A 45 -4.12 6.12 -1.12
N ALA A 46 -3.18 5.83 -0.23
CA ALA A 46 -1.95 5.12 -0.59
C ALA A 46 -2.28 3.77 -1.25
N ASP A 47 -1.51 3.42 -2.27
CA ASP A 47 -1.56 2.10 -2.88
C ASP A 47 -1.12 1.05 -1.85
N ILE A 48 -2.04 0.14 -1.54
CA ILE A 48 -1.86 -0.95 -0.58
C ILE A 48 -0.92 -2.02 -1.16
N ASN A 49 -0.95 -2.19 -2.47
CA ASN A 49 -0.17 -3.19 -3.19
C ASN A 49 0.64 -2.52 -4.31
N PRO A 50 1.57 -1.63 -3.94
CA PRO A 50 2.45 -0.99 -4.92
C PRO A 50 3.21 -2.09 -5.66
N GLY A 51 3.27 -1.98 -6.99
CA GLY A 51 3.91 -2.97 -7.87
C GLY A 51 5.42 -3.04 -7.69
N CYS A 52 5.88 -3.55 -6.55
CA CYS A 52 7.29 -3.60 -6.16
C CYS A 52 7.91 -4.93 -6.60
N LYS A 53 9.16 -4.87 -7.07
CA LYS A 53 9.89 -6.07 -7.50
C LYS A 53 10.38 -6.94 -6.34
N ARG A 54 10.47 -6.39 -5.12
CA ARG A 54 11.12 -7.05 -3.97
C ARG A 54 10.15 -7.54 -2.91
N GLU A 55 9.36 -6.67 -2.30
CA GLU A 55 8.55 -7.03 -1.12
C GLU A 55 7.43 -6.00 -0.93
N THR A 56 6.17 -6.43 -0.77
CA THR A 56 5.04 -5.52 -0.52
C THR A 56 5.03 -5.04 0.94
N PRO A 57 4.33 -3.92 1.28
CA PRO A 57 4.20 -3.48 2.67
C PRO A 57 3.68 -4.57 3.60
N LEU A 58 2.75 -5.42 3.13
CA LEU A 58 2.24 -6.56 3.88
C LEU A 58 3.31 -7.64 4.13
N MET A 59 4.07 -8.02 3.10
CA MET A 59 5.14 -9.02 3.26
C MET A 59 6.18 -8.56 4.28
N MET A 60 6.49 -7.27 4.28
CA MET A 60 7.41 -6.67 5.24
C MET A 60 6.89 -6.75 6.67
N ALA A 61 5.61 -6.43 6.90
CA ALA A 61 4.95 -6.56 8.20
C ALA A 61 4.96 -8.03 8.69
N ILE A 62 4.63 -8.98 7.82
CA ILE A 62 4.63 -10.42 8.14
C ILE A 62 6.05 -10.89 8.51
N ARG A 63 7.06 -10.53 7.71
CA ARG A 63 8.46 -10.94 7.94
C ARG A 63 9.01 -10.44 9.27
N ARG A 64 8.52 -9.29 9.75
CA ARG A 64 8.92 -8.70 11.04
C ARG A 64 8.02 -9.13 12.21
N GLY A 65 6.89 -9.76 11.94
CA GLY A 65 5.94 -10.21 12.97
C GLY A 65 4.98 -9.12 13.45
N TYR A 66 4.74 -8.08 12.64
CA TYR A 66 3.88 -6.95 12.98
C TYR A 66 2.42 -7.26 12.71
N THR A 67 1.84 -8.03 13.63
CA THR A 67 0.47 -8.55 13.53
C THR A 67 -0.60 -7.46 13.42
N GLU A 68 -0.43 -6.32 14.09
CA GLU A 68 -1.41 -5.22 13.97
C GLU A 68 -1.39 -4.58 12.57
N ILE A 69 -0.20 -4.28 12.04
CA ILE A 69 -0.05 -3.72 10.68
C ILE A 69 -0.51 -4.74 9.64
N GLU A 70 -0.19 -6.02 9.85
CA GLU A 70 -0.69 -7.11 9.02
C GLU A 70 -2.22 -7.11 8.94
N GLN A 71 -2.91 -7.04 10.09
CA GLN A 71 -4.37 -7.01 10.14
C GLN A 71 -4.93 -5.78 9.40
N ILE A 72 -4.37 -4.59 9.65
CA ILE A 72 -4.82 -3.36 8.97
C ILE A 72 -4.70 -3.47 7.45
N LEU A 73 -3.56 -3.97 6.95
CA LEU A 73 -3.32 -4.14 5.51
C LEU A 73 -4.20 -5.24 4.90
N ARG A 74 -4.55 -6.28 5.66
CA ARG A 74 -5.51 -7.31 5.25
C ARG A 74 -6.92 -6.74 5.15
N ASP A 75 -7.38 -6.05 6.19
CA ASP A 75 -8.72 -5.48 6.28
C ASP A 75 -8.97 -4.42 5.19
N LYS A 76 -7.93 -3.71 4.76
CA LYS A 76 -8.05 -2.62 3.78
C LYS A 76 -7.94 -3.05 2.32
N GLY A 77 -7.52 -4.27 1.98
CA GLY A 77 -7.60 -4.75 0.59
C GLY A 77 -6.46 -5.62 0.07
N THR A 78 -5.60 -6.20 0.91
CA THR A 78 -4.70 -7.25 0.43
C THR A 78 -5.46 -8.58 0.32
N LEU A 79 -5.96 -8.85 -0.90
CA LEU A 79 -6.32 -10.20 -1.32
C LEU A 79 -5.17 -11.12 -0.89
N THR A 80 -5.51 -12.12 -0.09
CA THR A 80 -4.50 -12.98 0.52
C THR A 80 -3.70 -13.70 -0.58
N ARG A 81 -2.53 -14.23 -0.24
CA ARG A 81 -1.63 -14.96 -1.16
C ARG A 81 -2.34 -16.02 -2.03
N GLU A 82 -3.51 -16.51 -1.60
CA GLU A 82 -4.35 -17.45 -2.35
C GLU A 82 -5.05 -16.82 -3.57
N GLU A 83 -5.40 -15.54 -3.50
CA GLU A 83 -6.06 -14.79 -4.57
C GLU A 83 -5.07 -14.06 -5.50
N ALA A 84 -3.86 -13.75 -5.02
CA ALA A 84 -2.77 -13.26 -5.88
C ALA A 84 -2.39 -14.29 -6.97
N PHE A 85 -2.55 -15.58 -6.70
CA PHE A 85 -2.33 -16.63 -7.70
C PHE A 85 -3.41 -16.64 -8.80
N LEU A 86 -4.64 -16.20 -8.49
CA LEU A 86 -5.74 -16.11 -9.46
C LEU A 86 -5.62 -14.89 -10.39
N VAL A 87 -5.12 -13.75 -9.90
CA VAL A 87 -4.88 -12.56 -10.75
C VAL A 87 -3.81 -12.84 -11.82
N GLU A 88 -2.75 -13.59 -11.48
CA GLU A 88 -1.70 -13.98 -12.42
C GLU A 88 -2.18 -15.04 -13.44
N SER A 89 -3.07 -15.94 -13.01
CA SER A 89 -3.60 -17.01 -13.87
C SER A 89 -4.78 -16.56 -14.75
N ASP A 90 -5.54 -15.53 -14.36
CA ASP A 90 -6.56 -14.91 -15.22
C ASP A 90 -5.97 -13.95 -16.27
N ARG A 91 -4.80 -13.34 -16.00
CA ARG A 91 -4.05 -12.58 -17.03
C ARG A 91 -3.57 -13.46 -18.19
N ARG A 92 -3.42 -14.78 -17.99
CA ARG A 92 -3.05 -15.74 -19.06
C ARG A 92 -4.24 -16.36 -19.79
N ARG A 93 -5.49 -16.18 -19.33
CA ARG A 93 -6.70 -16.73 -19.98
C ARG A 93 -7.45 -15.73 -20.86
N ARG A 94 -7.00 -14.47 -20.93
CA ARG A 94 -7.54 -13.43 -21.83
C ARG A 94 -6.74 -13.21 -23.12
N LEU A 95 -5.87 -14.16 -23.47
CA LEU A 95 -5.24 -14.22 -24.79
C LEU A 95 -5.61 -15.57 -25.42
N LEU A 96 -6.86 -15.65 -25.89
CA LEU A 96 -7.15 -16.29 -27.17
C LEU A 96 -6.75 -15.30 -28.28
#